data_AF-A0A7V4UNP6-F1
#
_entry.id   AF-A0A7V4UNP6-F1
#
_cell.length_a   1.000
_cell.length_b   1.000
_cell.length_c   1.000
_cell.angle_alpha   90.00
_cell.angle_beta   90.00
_cell.angle_gamma   90.00
#
_symmetry.space_group_name_H-M   'P 1'
#
loop_
_entity.id
_entity.type
_entity.pdbx_description
1 polymer ?
#
loop_
_entity_poly.entity_id
_entity_poly.type
_entity_poly.pdbx_seq_one_letter_code
_entity_poly.pdbx_strand_id
1 'polypeptide(L)'
;AGLRGGPPHLRRLHASVYSAAKAGIILFTQTMVLECAEYGVRINSIAPGNAEARWKAADDGSTSAPLGRPTSAADIGSVAINEL
;
A
#
# COMPACT_ATOMS: atom_id res chain seq x y z
N ALA A 1 -14.19 -5.69 12.33
CA ALA A 1 -14.47 -7.10 12.66
C ALA A 1 -13.74 -7.97 11.64
N GLY A 2 -12.93 -8.95 12.09
CA GLY A 2 -12.02 -9.77 11.26
C GLY A 2 -10.72 -9.01 10.96
N LEU A 3 -9.59 -9.28 11.60
CA LEU A 3 -8.69 -10.39 11.27
C LEU A 3 -7.79 -10.81 12.45
N ARG A 4 -8.08 -10.37 13.69
CA ARG A 4 -7.29 -10.76 14.86
C ARG A 4 -7.98 -11.93 15.57
N GLY A 5 -7.36 -13.12 15.52
CA GLY A 5 -7.71 -14.27 16.38
C GLY A 5 -8.04 -15.60 15.68
N GLY A 6 -8.28 -15.63 14.36
CA GLY A 6 -8.61 -16.86 13.63
C GLY A 6 -7.38 -17.74 13.32
N PRO A 7 -7.59 -19.06 13.08
CA PRO A 7 -6.50 -19.99 12.77
C PRO A 7 -5.71 -19.55 11.53
N PRO A 8 -4.41 -19.89 11.41
CA PRO A 8 -3.49 -19.29 10.42
C PRO A 8 -3.96 -19.35 8.96
N HIS A 9 -4.68 -20.42 8.59
CA HIS A 9 -5.21 -20.62 7.24
C HIS A 9 -6.40 -19.69 6.91
N LEU A 10 -7.13 -19.24 7.92
CA LEU A 10 -8.31 -18.37 7.77
C LEU A 10 -7.93 -16.88 7.69
N ARG A 11 -6.76 -16.49 8.22
CA ARG A 11 -6.23 -15.11 8.17
C ARG A 11 -5.94 -14.61 6.74
N ARG A 12 -5.84 -15.52 5.77
CA ARG A 12 -5.59 -15.21 4.35
C ARG A 12 -6.85 -15.16 3.49
N LEU A 13 -8.02 -15.46 4.05
CA LEU A 13 -9.28 -15.26 3.33
C LEU A 13 -9.38 -13.78 2.94
N HIS A 14 -9.70 -13.51 1.67
CA HIS A 14 -9.70 -12.18 1.02
C HIS A 14 -8.34 -11.56 0.68
N ALA A 15 -7.21 -12.18 1.05
CA ALA A 15 -5.90 -11.66 0.66
C ALA A 15 -5.70 -11.70 -0.87
N SER A 16 -6.29 -12.67 -1.57
CA SER A 16 -6.24 -12.77 -3.03
C SER A 16 -6.94 -11.60 -3.73
N VAL A 17 -8.14 -11.23 -3.28
CA VAL A 17 -8.91 -10.10 -3.84
C VAL A 17 -8.18 -8.79 -3.58
N TYR A 18 -7.69 -8.57 -2.37
CA TYR A 18 -6.90 -7.39 -2.03
C TYR A 18 -5.62 -7.30 -2.86
N SER A 19 -4.89 -8.41 -2.99
CA SER A 19 -3.65 -8.46 -3.78
C SER A 19 -3.91 -8.22 -5.27
N ALA A 20 -4.97 -8.83 -5.82
CA ALA A 20 -5.38 -8.61 -7.20
C ALA A 20 -5.77 -7.15 -7.45
N ALA A 21 -6.54 -6.54 -6.55
CA ALA A 21 -6.90 -5.13 -6.64
C ALA A 21 -5.68 -4.21 -6.58
N LYS A 22 -4.73 -4.47 -5.66
CA LYS A 22 -3.49 -3.68 -5.56
C LYS A 22 -2.59 -3.83 -6.79
N ALA A 23 -2.46 -5.05 -7.32
CA ALA A 23 -1.76 -5.28 -8.58
C ALA A 23 -2.46 -4.56 -9.76
N GLY A 24 -3.80 -4.57 -9.77
CA GLY A 24 -4.60 -3.85 -10.76
C GLY A 24 -4.34 -2.35 -10.76
N ILE A 25 -4.22 -1.72 -9.60
CA ILE A 25 -3.87 -0.28 -9.51
C ILE A 25 -2.48 -0.02 -10.10
N ILE A 26 -1.49 -0.87 -9.82
CA ILE A 26 -0.12 -0.71 -10.35
C ILE A 26 -0.13 -0.77 -11.88
N LEU A 27 -0.79 -1.77 -12.46
CA LEU A 27 -0.91 -1.89 -13.92
C LEU A 27 -1.73 -0.75 -14.54
N PHE A 28 -2.83 -0.37 -13.89
CA PHE A 28 -3.65 0.75 -14.34
C PHE A 28 -2.85 2.06 -14.41
N THR A 29 -2.00 2.33 -13.42
CA THR A 29 -1.10 3.49 -13.45
C THR A 29 -0.14 3.44 -14.64
N GLN A 30 0.42 2.27 -14.95
CA GLN A 30 1.33 2.11 -16.09
C GLN A 30 0.65 2.36 -17.43
N THR A 31 -0.58 1.88 -17.63
CA THR A 31 -1.32 2.12 -18.88
C THR A 31 -1.76 3.57 -18.99
N MET A 32 -2.28 4.14 -17.89
CA MET A 32 -2.72 5.54 -17.85
C MET A 32 -1.60 6.52 -18.18
N VAL A 33 -0.35 6.24 -17.79
CA VAL A 33 0.77 7.13 -18.11
C VAL A 33 0.99 7.23 -19.63
N LEU A 34 0.78 6.14 -20.37
CA LEU A 34 0.93 6.13 -21.83
C LEU A 34 -0.19 6.90 -22.51
N GLU A 35 -1.42 6.79 -22.00
CA GLU A 35 -2.58 7.54 -22.50
C GLU A 35 -2.48 9.04 -22.18
N CYS A 36 -1.91 9.39 -21.02
CA CYS A 36 -1.82 10.76 -20.55
C CYS A 36 -0.53 11.48 -20.99
N ALA A 37 0.42 10.77 -21.58
CA ALA A 37 1.72 11.31 -21.98
C ALA A 37 1.61 12.44 -23.00
N GLU A 38 0.65 12.36 -23.94
CA GLU A 38 0.44 13.41 -24.95
C GLU A 38 0.00 14.75 -24.34
N TYR A 39 -0.60 14.72 -23.15
CA TYR A 39 -1.01 15.90 -22.40
C TYR A 39 0.07 16.41 -21.43
N GLY A 40 1.25 15.78 -21.40
CA GLY A 40 2.33 16.13 -20.47
C GLY A 40 2.00 15.81 -19.00
N VAL A 41 1.03 14.92 -18.75
CA VAL A 41 0.61 14.55 -17.39
C VAL A 41 1.37 13.29 -16.94
N ARG A 42 2.02 13.37 -15.78
CA ARG A 42 2.69 12.23 -15.14
C ARG A 42 1.76 11.56 -14.13
N ILE A 43 1.82 10.23 -14.06
CA ILE A 43 0.99 9.42 -13.18
C ILE A 43 1.88 8.40 -12.49
N ASN A 44 1.87 8.41 -11.16
CA ASN A 44 2.64 7.52 -10.30
C ASN A 44 1.72 6.84 -9.28
N SER A 45 2.13 5.67 -8.79
CA SER A 45 1.45 4.97 -7.70
C SER A 45 2.42 4.68 -6.58
N ILE A 46 1.99 4.91 -5.34
CA ILE A 46 2.77 4.61 -4.13
C ILE A 46 2.18 3.38 -3.47
N ALA A 47 2.98 2.34 -3.30
CA ALA A 47 2.60 1.09 -2.65
C ALA A 47 3.18 1.04 -1.21
N PRO A 48 2.47 1.59 -0.21
CA PRO A 48 2.97 1.54 1.17
C PRO A 48 2.91 0.12 1.72
N GLY A 49 3.89 -0.19 2.58
CA GLY A 49 3.90 -1.40 3.39
C GLY A 49 2.93 -1.30 4.58
N ASN A 50 3.31 -1.87 5.73
CA ASN A 50 2.52 -1.71 6.95
C ASN A 50 2.58 -0.25 7.45
N ALA A 51 1.65 0.57 6.99
CA ALA A 51 1.56 1.98 7.37
C ALA A 51 0.70 2.19 8.62
N GLU A 52 1.07 3.18 9.42
CA GLU A 52 0.27 3.67 10.54
C GLU A 52 -1.02 4.31 10.02
N ALA A 53 -2.13 4.05 10.72
CA ALA A 53 -3.41 4.67 10.40
C ALA A 53 -4.27 4.77 11.66
N ARG A 54 -5.04 5.86 11.81
CA ARG A 54 -5.91 6.10 12.98
C ARG A 54 -6.89 4.97 13.29
N TRP A 55 -7.25 4.17 12.29
CA TRP A 55 -8.20 3.07 12.38
C TRP A 55 -7.52 1.71 12.54
N LYS A 56 -6.18 1.65 12.50
CA LYS A 56 -5.42 0.47 12.88
C LYS A 56 -5.21 0.48 14.39
N ALA A 57 -5.36 -0.68 15.02
CA ALA A 57 -4.90 -0.88 16.38
C ALA A 57 -3.39 -0.61 16.47
N ALA A 58 -2.93 -0.12 17.62
CA ALA A 58 -1.51 0.08 17.88
C ALA A 58 -0.75 -1.21 17.54
N ASP A 59 0.30 -1.06 16.73
CA ASP A 59 1.17 -2.17 16.37
C ASP A 59 1.96 -2.58 17.62
N ASP A 60 2.16 -3.88 17.83
CA ASP A 60 2.91 -4.40 19.00
C ASP A 60 4.44 -4.21 18.86
N GLY A 61 4.87 -3.39 17.90
CA GLY A 61 6.27 -3.17 17.55
C GLY A 61 6.89 -4.30 16.74
N SER A 62 6.17 -5.40 16.48
CA SER A 62 6.67 -6.50 15.65
C SER A 62 6.33 -6.27 14.18
N THR A 63 7.33 -5.88 13.38
CA THR A 63 7.19 -5.74 11.94
C THR A 63 8.28 -6.52 11.22
N SER A 64 7.94 -7.14 10.09
CA SER A 64 8.92 -7.75 9.18
C SER A 64 9.57 -6.74 8.24
N ALA A 65 9.24 -5.45 8.36
CA ALA A 65 9.86 -4.39 7.58
C ALA A 65 11.35 -4.27 7.97
N PRO A 66 12.27 -4.13 6.99
CA PRO A 66 13.71 -3.97 7.27
C PRO A 66 14.05 -2.82 8.22
N LEU A 67 13.24 -1.76 8.23
CA LEU A 67 13.43 -0.60 9.11
C LEU A 67 13.00 -0.84 10.57
N GLY A 68 12.46 -2.02 10.90
CA GLY A 68 12.04 -2.37 12.26
C GLY A 68 10.87 -1.52 12.81
N ARG A 69 10.29 -0.65 11.99
CA ARG A 69 9.15 0.21 12.32
C ARG A 69 8.12 0.24 11.18
N PRO A 70 6.83 0.51 11.47
CA PRO A 70 5.84 0.76 10.44
C PRO A 70 6.14 2.04 9.67
N THR A 71 5.55 2.14 8.47
CA THR A 71 5.65 3.34 7.63
C THR A 71 4.76 4.45 8.21
N SER A 72 5.34 5.62 8.47
CA SER A 72 4.59 6.79 8.93
C SER A 72 3.95 7.54 7.76
N ALA A 73 2.98 8.39 8.05
CA ALA A 73 2.39 9.27 7.03
C ALA A 73 3.42 10.23 6.41
N ALA A 74 4.43 10.65 7.19
CA ALA A 74 5.51 11.51 6.71
C ALA A 74 6.42 10.79 5.70
N ASP A 75 6.71 9.50 5.93
CA ASP A 75 7.49 8.69 4.97
C ASP A 75 6.76 8.65 3.61
N ILE A 76 5.44 8.43 3.61
CA ILE A 76 4.62 8.40 2.38
C ILE A 76 4.57 9.80 1.74
N GLY A 77 4.36 10.85 2.52
CA GLY A 77 4.28 12.22 2.02
C GLY A 77 5.57 12.69 1.37
N SER A 78 6.73 12.32 1.93
CA SER A 78 8.03 12.67 1.37
C SER A 78 8.23 12.11 -0.04
N VAL A 79 7.80 10.87 -0.28
CA VAL A 79 7.87 10.24 -1.60
C VAL A 79 6.85 10.87 -2.55
N ALA A 80 5.62 11.15 -2.08
CA ALA A 80 4.60 11.79 -2.91
C ALA A 80 5.00 13.17 -3.46
N ILE A 81 5.83 13.92 -2.71
CA ILE A 81 6.33 15.23 -3.14
C ILE A 81 7.51 15.08 -4.12
N ASN A 82 8.38 14.08 -3.92
CA ASN A 82 9.59 13.90 -4.71
C ASN A 82 9.38 13.10 -6.01
N GLU A 83 8.28 12.37 -6.14
CA GLU A 83 7.87 11.70 -7.37
C GLU A 83 7.19 12.68 -8.36
N LEU A 84 7.26 14.00 -8.10
CA LEU A 84 6.77 15.06 -8.97
C LEU A 84 7.89 15.73 -9.80
#